data_AF-A0ABD1WDQ2-F1
#
_entry.id   AF-A0ABD1WDQ2-F1
#
_cell.length_a   1.000
_cell.length_b   1.000
_cell.length_c   1.000
_cell.angle_alpha   90.00
_cell.angle_beta   90.00
_cell.angle_gamma   90.00
#
_symmetry.space_group_name_H-M   'P 1'
#
loop_
_entity.id
_entity.type
_entity.pdbx_description
1 polymer ?
#
loop_
_entity_poly.entity_id
_entity_poly.type
_entity_poly.pdbx_seq_one_letter_code
_entity_poly.pdbx_strand_id
1 'polypeptide(L)'
;MSVVGMIIGIKPRRIIQTRCEKECQVQDLVLVNKKFDTILLTMWEVFVDNECKYISQNLKRKPVLIGKHLKVTSFNGLSLSTKADTSFFIDGEFEIVEEFKSWGHTNCELIDEILSSKLSIPTVEKDFTEIKNIQGLKTVS
;
A
#
# COMPACT_ATOMS: atom_id res chain seq x y z
N MET A 1 5.00 6.31 13.50
CA MET A 1 3.97 7.23 12.95
C MET A 1 2.63 6.52 12.98
N SER A 2 1.54 7.27 13.07
CA SER A 2 0.18 6.74 12.97
C SER A 2 -0.54 7.39 11.79
N VAL A 3 -1.40 6.64 11.11
CA VAL A 3 -2.17 7.10 9.95
C VAL A 3 -3.62 6.67 10.09
N VAL A 4 -4.53 7.48 9.59
CA VAL A 4 -5.93 7.12 9.35
C VAL A 4 -6.27 7.46 7.91
N GLY A 5 -6.95 6.55 7.23
CA GLY A 5 -7.35 6.77 5.86
C GLY A 5 -8.36 5.75 5.38
N MET A 6 -9.13 6.12 4.37
CA MET A 6 -10.02 5.22 3.67
C MET A 6 -9.23 4.45 2.61
N ILE A 7 -9.39 3.13 2.56
CA ILE A 7 -8.75 2.30 1.55
C ILE A 7 -9.59 2.35 0.28
N ILE A 8 -9.01 2.86 -0.79
CA ILE A 8 -9.69 3.04 -2.09
C ILE A 8 -9.16 2.09 -3.17
N GLY A 9 -8.00 1.47 -2.93
CA GLY A 9 -7.40 0.54 -3.88
C GLY A 9 -6.42 -0.41 -3.23
N ILE A 10 -6.20 -1.54 -3.90
CA ILE A 10 -5.18 -2.53 -3.58
C ILE A 10 -4.45 -2.91 -4.87
N LYS A 11 -3.12 -2.90 -4.83
CA LYS A 11 -2.29 -3.36 -5.96
C LYS A 11 -2.13 -4.88 -5.93
N PRO A 12 -1.76 -5.51 -7.06
CA PRO A 12 -1.44 -6.94 -7.08
C PRO A 12 -0.34 -7.29 -6.07
N ARG A 13 -0.45 -8.50 -5.49
CA ARG A 13 0.60 -9.08 -4.64
C ARG A 13 1.85 -9.34 -5.48
N ARG A 14 3.02 -9.02 -4.93
CA ARG A 14 4.33 -9.29 -5.51
C ARG A 14 5.22 -10.06 -4.54
N ILE A 15 6.12 -10.86 -5.08
CA ILE A 15 7.20 -11.51 -4.32
C ILE A 15 8.48 -10.75 -4.67
N ILE A 16 9.22 -10.33 -3.65
CA ILE A 16 10.51 -9.69 -3.84
C ILE A 16 11.59 -10.50 -3.13
N GLN A 17 12.75 -10.63 -3.79
CA GLN A 17 13.91 -11.22 -3.15
C GLN A 17 14.67 -10.13 -2.40
N THR A 18 14.87 -10.35 -1.11
CA THR A 18 15.67 -9.44 -0.27
C THR A 18 17.15 -9.70 -0.46
N ARG A 19 17.99 -8.77 0.02
CA ARG A 19 19.46 -8.93 0.01
C ARG A 19 19.97 -10.17 0.75
N CYS A 20 19.14 -10.75 1.60
CA CYS A 20 19.43 -11.97 2.35
C CYS A 20 18.93 -13.24 1.63
N GLU A 21 18.62 -13.15 0.34
CA GLU A 21 18.06 -14.22 -0.51
C GLU A 21 16.69 -14.76 -0.05
N LYS A 22 16.11 -14.18 1.00
CA LYS A 22 14.76 -14.50 1.44
C LYS A 22 13.74 -13.84 0.51
N GLU A 23 12.82 -14.66 0.00
CA GLU A 23 11.61 -14.19 -0.66
C GLU A 23 10.64 -13.60 0.37
N CYS A 24 10.20 -12.38 0.11
CA CYS A 24 9.26 -11.66 0.94
C CYS A 24 8.03 -11.29 0.11
N GLN A 25 6.86 -11.43 0.70
CA GLN A 25 5.61 -11.07 0.05
C GLN A 25 5.26 -9.62 0.36
N VAL A 26 4.84 -8.90 -0.67
CA VAL A 26 4.54 -7.47 -0.57
C VAL A 26 3.28 -7.13 -1.33
N GLN A 27 2.48 -6.22 -0.78
CA GLN A 27 1.30 -5.70 -1.44
C GLN A 27 1.08 -4.24 -1.04
N ASP A 28 0.71 -3.38 -1.99
CA ASP A 28 0.44 -1.97 -1.70
C ASP A 28 -1.05 -1.68 -1.59
N LEU A 29 -1.41 -0.92 -0.57
CA LEU A 29 -2.72 -0.30 -0.39
C LEU A 29 -2.67 1.16 -0.79
N VAL A 30 -3.75 1.66 -1.40
CA VAL A 30 -3.94 3.08 -1.68
C VAL A 30 -4.91 3.63 -0.65
N LEU A 31 -4.41 4.51 0.21
CA LEU A 31 -5.21 5.23 1.19
C LEU A 31 -5.51 6.64 0.70
N VAL A 32 -6.68 7.16 1.05
CA VAL A 32 -7.05 8.56 0.88
C VAL A 32 -7.41 9.19 2.23
N ASN A 33 -6.98 10.44 2.44
CA ASN A 33 -7.32 11.23 3.62
C ASN A 33 -8.51 12.18 3.36
N LYS A 34 -9.00 12.87 4.39
CA LYS A 34 -10.10 13.86 4.26
C LYS A 34 -9.75 15.08 3.38
N LYS A 35 -8.48 15.27 3.01
CA LYS A 35 -8.00 16.32 2.10
C LYS A 35 -7.84 15.83 0.66
N PHE A 36 -8.25 14.59 0.37
CA PHE A 36 -8.09 13.91 -0.92
C PHE A 36 -6.62 13.62 -1.31
N ASP A 37 -5.68 13.76 -0.37
CA ASP A 37 -4.32 13.29 -0.60
C ASP A 37 -4.30 11.77 -0.54
N THR A 38 -3.54 11.18 -1.45
CA THR A 38 -3.36 9.73 -1.52
C THR A 38 -1.97 9.33 -1.03
N ILE A 39 -1.90 8.21 -0.31
CA ILE A 39 -0.65 7.64 0.18
C ILE A 39 -0.63 6.14 -0.08
N LEU A 40 0.54 5.64 -0.50
CA LEU A 40 0.77 4.20 -0.63
C LEU A 40 1.21 3.63 0.72
N LEU A 41 0.53 2.58 1.15
CA LEU A 41 0.91 1.79 2.32
C LEU A 41 1.35 0.40 1.84
N THR A 42 2.66 0.15 1.94
CA THR A 42 3.27 -1.13 1.60
C THR A 42 3.18 -2.09 2.78
N MET A 43 2.46 -3.19 2.55
CA MET A 43 2.21 -4.28 3.48
C MET A 43 3.16 -5.44 3.18
N TRP A 44 3.66 -6.09 4.23
CA TRP A 44 4.71 -7.11 4.13
C TRP A 44 4.30 -8.41 4.83
N GLU A 45 4.67 -9.54 4.23
CA GLU A 45 4.61 -10.88 4.82
C GLU A 45 3.23 -11.19 5.42
N VAL A 46 3.16 -11.41 6.74
CA VAL A 46 1.93 -11.71 7.49
C VAL A 46 0.79 -10.72 7.21
N PHE A 47 1.12 -9.45 6.98
CA PHE A 47 0.12 -8.42 6.69
C PHE A 47 -0.52 -8.57 5.31
N VAL A 48 0.17 -9.22 4.38
CA VAL A 48 -0.35 -9.54 3.05
C VAL A 48 -1.36 -10.68 3.14
N ASP A 49 -1.05 -11.72 3.92
CA ASP A 49 -1.92 -12.89 4.04
C ASP A 49 -3.17 -12.65 4.88
N ASN A 50 -3.10 -11.72 5.83
CA ASN A 50 -4.19 -11.44 6.77
C ASN A 50 -4.96 -10.18 6.37
N GLU A 51 -4.39 -9.00 6.60
CA GLU A 51 -5.06 -7.71 6.43
C GLU A 51 -5.35 -7.42 4.96
N CYS A 52 -4.38 -7.58 4.05
CA CYS A 52 -4.62 -7.34 2.63
C CYS A 52 -5.66 -8.29 2.05
N LYS A 53 -5.69 -9.55 2.50
CA LYS A 53 -6.73 -10.52 2.10
C LYS A 53 -8.11 -10.07 2.55
N TYR A 54 -8.27 -9.70 3.82
CA TYR A 54 -9.52 -9.15 4.35
C TYR A 54 -9.96 -7.89 3.61
N ILE A 55 -9.04 -6.96 3.37
CA ILE A 55 -9.28 -5.71 2.65
C ILE A 55 -9.70 -5.99 1.21
N SER A 56 -9.06 -6.94 0.52
CA SER A 56 -9.40 -7.27 -0.88
C SER A 56 -10.85 -7.75 -1.02
N GLN A 57 -11.34 -8.51 -0.04
CA GLN A 57 -12.71 -9.02 -0.01
C GLN A 57 -13.73 -7.92 0.31
N ASN A 58 -13.31 -6.89 1.05
CA ASN A 58 -14.18 -5.82 1.52
C ASN A 58 -13.94 -4.46 0.82
N LEU A 59 -13.09 -4.41 -0.21
CA LEU A 59 -12.65 -3.16 -0.82
C LEU A 59 -13.80 -2.32 -1.39
N LYS A 60 -14.87 -2.97 -1.88
CA LYS A 60 -16.07 -2.28 -2.38
C LYS A 60 -16.74 -1.40 -1.31
N ARG A 61 -16.58 -1.75 -0.02
CA ARG A 61 -17.09 -0.97 1.11
C ARG A 61 -16.18 0.20 1.49
N LYS A 62 -15.02 0.33 0.84
CA LYS A 62 -13.98 1.34 1.13
C LYS A 62 -13.66 1.40 2.63
N PRO A 63 -13.10 0.31 3.20
CA PRO A 63 -12.88 0.20 4.63
C PRO A 63 -11.93 1.29 5.13
N VAL A 64 -12.14 1.74 6.37
CA VAL A 64 -11.29 2.73 7.02
C VAL A 64 -10.21 2.02 7.83
N LEU A 65 -8.95 2.39 7.59
CA LEU A 65 -7.80 1.81 8.27
C LEU A 65 -7.15 2.85 9.20
N ILE A 66 -6.91 2.43 10.44
CA ILE A 66 -6.02 3.10 11.38
C ILE A 66 -4.76 2.26 11.51
N GLY A 67 -3.62 2.79 11.07
CA GLY A 67 -2.32 2.16 11.25
C GLY A 67 -1.50 2.85 12.33
N LYS A 68 -0.86 2.08 13.20
CA LYS A 68 0.06 2.58 14.23
C LYS A 68 1.45 1.98 14.06
N HIS A 69 2.47 2.75 14.44
CA HIS A 69 3.89 2.37 14.40
C HIS A 69 4.44 2.06 12.99
N LEU A 70 3.93 2.78 11.99
CA LEU A 70 4.40 2.67 10.61
C LEU A 70 5.78 3.32 10.43
N LYS A 71 6.55 2.76 9.48
CA LYS A 71 7.77 3.37 8.94
C LYS A 71 7.39 4.32 7.81
N VAL A 72 7.90 5.55 7.85
CA VAL A 72 7.85 6.44 6.69
C VAL A 72 8.95 6.04 5.72
N THR A 73 8.58 5.88 4.46
CA THR A 73 9.52 5.51 3.39
C THR A 73 9.27 6.40 2.18
N SER A 74 10.31 7.06 1.69
CA SER A 74 10.19 7.95 0.53
C SER A 74 10.40 7.21 -0.80
N PHE A 75 9.72 6.08 -1.00
CA PHE A 75 9.76 5.36 -2.27
C PHE A 75 8.56 5.78 -3.12
N ASN A 76 8.80 6.36 -4.30
CA ASN A 76 7.80 6.93 -5.22
C ASN A 76 6.95 8.09 -4.66
N GLY A 77 7.53 8.92 -3.78
CA GLY A 77 6.83 10.01 -3.08
C GLY A 77 6.70 9.72 -1.58
N LEU A 78 5.68 10.30 -0.93
CA LEU A 78 5.35 9.99 0.46
C LEU A 78 4.70 8.60 0.51
N SER A 79 5.38 7.60 1.06
CA SER A 79 4.85 6.23 1.23
C SER A 79 5.06 5.75 2.67
N LEU A 80 4.24 4.82 3.11
CA LEU A 80 4.35 4.17 4.42
C LEU A 80 4.64 2.68 4.22
N SER A 81 5.39 2.11 5.14
CA SER A 81 5.69 0.68 5.16
C SER A 81 5.44 0.11 6.55
N THR A 82 4.96 -1.12 6.61
CA THR A 82 4.84 -1.84 7.88
C THR A 82 6.22 -2.16 8.48
N LYS A 83 6.23 -2.30 9.80
CA LYS A 83 7.31 -2.84 10.64
C LYS A 83 6.77 -4.04 11.44
N ALA A 84 7.66 -4.77 12.11
CA ALA A 84 7.26 -5.90 12.96
C ALA A 84 6.31 -5.50 14.11
N ASP A 85 6.42 -4.28 14.63
CA ASP A 85 5.59 -3.73 15.71
C ASP A 85 4.39 -2.90 15.20
N THR A 86 4.10 -2.96 13.90
CA THR A 86 2.94 -2.29 13.31
C THR A 86 1.64 -2.98 13.75
N SER A 87 0.63 -2.17 14.05
CA SER A 87 -0.73 -2.64 14.31
C SER A 87 -1.74 -1.89 13.46
N PHE A 88 -2.80 -2.61 13.06
CA PHE A 88 -3.89 -2.08 12.25
C PHE A 88 -5.23 -2.29 12.93
N PHE A 89 -6.11 -1.30 12.80
CA PHE A 89 -7.52 -1.41 13.10
C PHE A 89 -8.29 -1.08 11.83
N ILE A 90 -9.06 -2.04 11.32
CA ILE A 90 -9.83 -1.91 10.07
C ILE A 90 -11.30 -1.90 10.44
N ASP A 91 -12.01 -0.83 10.05
CA ASP A 91 -13.42 -0.59 10.38
C ASP A 91 -13.76 -0.76 11.88
N GLY A 92 -12.84 -0.38 12.76
CA GLY A 92 -13.07 -0.44 14.20
C GLY A 92 -14.16 0.50 14.68
N GLU A 93 -14.74 0.20 15.84
CA GLU A 93 -15.79 1.00 16.50
C GLU A 93 -15.20 2.24 17.18
N PHE A 94 -14.66 3.15 16.37
CA PHE A 94 -14.10 4.42 16.82
C PHE A 94 -14.86 5.58 16.17
N GLU A 95 -15.08 6.67 16.91
CA GLU A 95 -15.75 7.88 16.40
C GLU A 95 -15.09 8.41 15.11
N ILE A 96 -13.75 8.42 15.07
CA ILE A 96 -12.99 8.85 13.89
C ILE A 96 -13.26 7.98 12.65
N VAL A 97 -13.58 6.70 12.84
CA VAL A 97 -13.92 5.78 11.74
C VAL A 97 -15.29 6.12 11.19
N GLU A 98 -16.28 6.36 12.06
CA GLU A 98 -17.62 6.76 11.66
C GLU A 98 -17.62 8.13 10.95
N GLU A 99 -16.84 9.09 11.43
CA GLU A 99 -16.63 10.34 10.72
C GLU A 99 -16.02 10.13 9.32
N PHE A 100 -15.02 9.25 9.19
CA PHE A 100 -14.40 8.96 7.90
C PHE A 100 -15.37 8.27 6.95
N LYS A 101 -16.21 7.35 7.44
CA LYS A 101 -17.26 6.71 6.66
C LYS A 101 -18.29 7.73 6.17
N SER A 102 -18.77 8.61 7.05
CA SER A 102 -19.70 9.67 6.66
C SER A 102 -19.08 10.59 5.61
N TRP A 103 -17.83 11.02 5.82
CA TRP A 103 -17.12 11.84 4.84
C TRP A 103 -16.96 11.12 3.50
N GLY A 104 -16.56 9.84 3.50
CA GLY A 104 -16.38 9.07 2.27
C GLY A 104 -17.70 8.81 1.54
N HIS A 105 -18.82 8.70 2.27
CA HIS A 105 -20.15 8.61 1.67
C HIS A 105 -20.54 9.92 0.97
N THR A 106 -20.33 11.08 1.62
CA THR A 106 -20.61 12.40 1.03
C THR A 106 -19.74 12.69 -0.20
N ASN A 107 -18.52 12.14 -0.26
CA ASN A 107 -17.54 12.44 -1.30
C ASN A 107 -17.26 11.25 -2.23
N CYS A 108 -18.19 10.30 -2.32
CA CYS A 108 -17.96 9.02 -3.00
C CYS A 108 -17.59 9.17 -4.48
N GLU A 109 -18.23 10.10 -5.20
CA GLU A 109 -17.97 10.40 -6.61
C GLU A 109 -16.56 10.93 -6.83
N LEU A 110 -16.13 11.91 -6.02
CA LEU A 110 -14.77 12.46 -6.07
C LEU A 110 -13.72 11.39 -5.76
N ILE A 111 -14.00 10.52 -4.79
CA ILE A 111 -13.10 9.41 -4.44
C ILE A 111 -12.97 8.43 -5.62
N ASP A 112 -14.07 8.13 -6.32
CA ASP A 112 -14.06 7.25 -7.48
C ASP A 112 -13.36 7.89 -8.69
N GLU A 113 -13.46 9.22 -8.86
CA GLU A 113 -12.69 9.98 -9.84
C GLU A 113 -11.18 9.93 -9.53
N ILE A 114 -10.80 10.12 -8.26
CA ILE A 114 -9.40 9.99 -7.81
C ILE A 114 -8.88 8.58 -8.08
N LEU A 115 -9.66 7.55 -7.78
CA LEU A 115 -9.28 6.17 -8.06
C LEU A 115 -9.08 5.95 -9.56
N SER A 116 -10.02 6.41 -10.38
CA SER A 116 -9.99 6.28 -11.85
C SER A 116 -8.80 7.01 -12.46
N SER A 117 -8.51 8.24 -12.01
CA SER A 117 -7.37 9.02 -12.49
C SER A 117 -6.04 8.38 -12.09
N LYS A 118 -5.91 7.87 -10.86
CA LYS A 118 -4.68 7.20 -10.38
C LYS A 118 -4.44 5.83 -11.02
N LEU A 119 -5.50 5.12 -11.41
CA LEU A 119 -5.41 3.89 -12.21
C LEU A 119 -5.09 4.18 -13.69
N SER A 120 -5.45 5.39 -14.18
CA SER A 120 -5.17 5.84 -15.55
C SER A 120 -3.76 6.41 -15.74
N ILE A 121 -3.01 6.63 -14.66
CA ILE A 121 -1.56 6.81 -14.76
C ILE A 121 -1.02 5.39 -14.91
N PRO A 122 -0.57 4.93 -16.11
CA PRO A 122 0.31 3.79 -16.14
C PRO A 122 1.42 4.14 -15.16
N THR A 123 1.56 3.33 -14.10
CA THR A 123 2.78 3.38 -13.30
C THR A 123 3.87 3.35 -14.34
N VAL A 124 4.56 4.47 -14.53
CA VAL A 124 5.60 4.55 -15.53
C VAL A 124 6.61 3.52 -15.04
N GLU A 125 6.51 2.30 -15.55
CA GLU A 125 7.59 1.34 -15.67
C GLU A 125 8.63 2.04 -16.54
N LYS A 126 9.29 3.03 -15.95
CA LYS A 126 10.51 3.58 -16.49
C LYS A 126 11.54 2.51 -16.20
N ASP A 127 11.68 1.64 -17.19
CA ASP A 127 12.88 0.91 -17.53
C ASP A 127 13.58 0.24 -16.33
N PHE A 128 13.02 -0.87 -15.87
CA PHE A 128 13.92 -1.94 -15.40
C PHE A 128 14.37 -2.71 -16.64
N THR A 129 15.37 -2.15 -17.33
CA THR A 129 16.19 -2.95 -18.23
C THR A 129 16.79 -4.07 -17.38
N GLU A 130 16.43 -5.32 -17.68
CA GLU A 130 17.09 -6.49 -17.14
C GLU A 130 18.60 -6.31 -17.35
N ILE A 131 19.38 -6.21 -16.26
CA ILE A 131 20.82 -6.48 -16.33
C ILE A 131 20.93 -8.00 -16.50
N LYS A 132 20.80 -8.47 -17.74
CA LYS A 132 21.29 -9.79 -18.14
C LYS A 132 22.81 -9.70 -18.28
N ASN A 133 23.48 -10.63 -17.59
CA ASN A 133 24.91 -10.96 -17.63
C ASN A 133 25.86 -10.15 -16.74
N ILE A 134 26.07 -10.68 -15.53
CA ILE A 134 27.43 -10.75 -14.98
C ILE A 134 27.82 -12.23 -14.89
N GLN A 135 28.10 -12.84 -16.05
CA GLN A 135 28.93 -14.03 -16.13
C GLN A 135 30.13 -13.70 -17.02
N GLY A 136 31.25 -13.36 -16.39
CA GLY A 136 32.45 -12.99 -17.14
C GLY A 136 33.55 -12.28 -16.36
N LEU A 137 33.72 -12.52 -15.06
CA LEU A 137 35.00 -12.26 -14.41
C LEU A 137 35.61 -13.62 -14.08
N LYS A 138 36.31 -14.20 -15.06
CA LYS A 138 37.30 -15.23 -14.77
C LYS A 138 38.48 -14.58 -14.07
N THR A 139 38.85 -15.20 -12.97
CA THR A 139 40.06 -14.97 -12.18
C THR A 139 41.34 -15.10 -13.00
N VAL A 140 42.30 -14.31 -12.55
CA VAL A 140 43.73 -14.22 -12.89
C VAL A 140 44.39 -15.58 -13.20
N SER A 141 45.21 -15.59 -14.24
CA SER A 141 46.47 -16.35 -14.32
C SER A 141 47.46 -15.51 -15.10
#